data_AF-A0AA51LV45-F1
#
_entry.id   AF-A0AA51LV45-F1
#
_cell.length_a   1.000
_cell.length_b   1.000
_cell.length_c   1.000
_cell.angle_alpha   90.00
_cell.angle_beta   90.00
_cell.angle_gamma   90.00
#
_symmetry.space_group_name_H-M   'P 1'
#
loop_
_entity.id
_entity.type
_entity.pdbx_description
1 polymer ?
#
loop_
_entity_poly.entity_id
_entity_poly.type
_entity_poly.pdbx_seq_one_letter_code
_entity_poly.pdbx_strand_id
1 'polypeptide(L)'
;MSTSEIATVLAWHDAVNSNDIETLLALSSDDIVLPTGDDDEDQGLDELREWATTAGVTFRPGRMFVHEGIVVVEETATWAADPEHPRSEAIAFRVVGDHVVSVYRHDTLEEAFEATRLNEGDLYEG
;
A
#
# COMPACT_ATOMS: atom_id res chain seq x y z
N MET A 1 10.61 -10.75 11.75
CA MET A 1 10.97 -10.27 10.41
C MET A 1 10.16 -9.01 10.24
N SER A 2 10.79 -7.90 9.93
CA SER A 2 10.14 -6.59 9.84
C SER A 2 10.78 -5.76 8.73
N THR A 3 12.09 -5.90 8.56
CA THR A 3 12.87 -5.18 7.53
C THR A 3 12.60 -5.66 6.11
N SER A 4 12.34 -6.96 5.88
CA SER A 4 12.05 -7.46 4.52
C SER A 4 10.63 -7.05 4.10
N GLU A 5 9.66 -7.10 5.01
CA GLU A 5 8.30 -6.62 4.75
C GLU A 5 8.28 -5.11 4.41
N ILE A 6 9.00 -4.30 5.18
CA ILE A 6 9.15 -2.87 4.90
C ILE A 6 9.82 -2.64 3.53
N ALA A 7 10.88 -3.40 3.20
CA ALA A 7 11.56 -3.29 1.92
C ALA A 7 10.64 -3.63 0.74
N THR A 8 9.82 -4.69 0.85
CA THR A 8 8.81 -5.05 -0.15
C THR A 8 7.81 -3.92 -0.34
N VAL A 9 7.29 -3.34 0.75
CA VAL A 9 6.31 -2.24 0.66
C VAL A 9 6.92 -0.99 0.04
N LEU A 10 8.15 -0.62 0.41
CA LEU A 10 8.85 0.50 -0.22
C LEU A 10 9.08 0.26 -1.72
N ALA A 11 9.50 -0.94 -2.10
CA ALA A 11 9.68 -1.31 -3.50
C ALA A 11 8.35 -1.29 -4.28
N TRP A 12 7.25 -1.68 -3.64
CA TRP A 12 5.91 -1.62 -4.23
C TRP A 12 5.50 -0.17 -4.51
N HIS A 13 5.69 0.76 -3.56
CA HIS A 13 5.42 2.18 -3.79
C HIS A 13 6.30 2.78 -4.90
N ASP A 14 7.59 2.43 -4.93
CA ASP A 14 8.51 2.87 -5.97
C ASP A 14 8.06 2.40 -7.36
N ALA A 15 7.60 1.15 -7.47
CA ALA A 15 7.07 0.59 -8.70
C ALA A 15 5.81 1.33 -9.17
N VAL A 16 4.87 1.67 -8.27
CA VAL A 16 3.70 2.50 -8.60
C VAL A 16 4.15 3.89 -9.08
N ASN A 17 5.02 4.56 -8.31
CA ASN A 17 5.49 5.92 -8.60
C ASN A 17 6.27 6.02 -9.92
N SER A 18 7.04 4.99 -10.24
CA SER A 18 7.84 4.90 -11.48
C SER A 18 7.03 4.35 -12.66
N ASN A 19 5.76 3.97 -12.44
CA ASN A 19 4.91 3.32 -13.42
C ASN A 19 5.52 2.00 -13.95
N ASP A 20 6.29 1.30 -13.10
CA ASP A 20 6.96 0.03 -13.38
C ASP A 20 6.02 -1.13 -13.07
N ILE A 21 5.09 -1.37 -14.00
CA ILE A 21 4.04 -2.37 -13.83
C ILE A 21 4.61 -3.78 -13.70
N GLU A 22 5.69 -4.11 -14.41
CA GLU A 22 6.29 -5.45 -14.34
C GLU A 22 6.83 -5.74 -12.94
N THR A 23 7.53 -4.78 -12.33
CA THR A 23 8.01 -4.89 -10.96
C THR A 23 6.85 -4.94 -9.96
N LEU A 24 5.83 -4.11 -10.16
CA LEU A 24 4.66 -4.07 -9.29
C LEU A 24 3.94 -5.43 -9.22
N LEU A 25 3.73 -6.07 -10.37
CA LEU A 25 3.11 -7.39 -10.47
C LEU A 25 4.01 -8.48 -9.85
N ALA A 26 5.33 -8.39 -10.03
CA ALA A 26 6.27 -9.36 -9.46
C ALA A 26 6.36 -9.28 -7.92
N LEU A 27 6.13 -8.10 -7.34
CA LEU A 27 6.07 -7.89 -5.89
C LEU A 27 4.71 -8.25 -5.28
N SER A 28 3.73 -8.63 -6.10
CA SER A 28 2.35 -8.85 -5.68
C SER A 28 1.97 -10.32 -5.81
N SER A 29 1.05 -10.78 -4.98
CA SER A 29 0.49 -12.12 -5.08
C SER A 29 -0.44 -12.23 -6.29
N ASP A 30 -0.57 -13.44 -6.83
CA ASP A 30 -1.48 -13.73 -7.96
C ASP A 30 -2.94 -13.37 -7.63
N ASP A 31 -3.28 -13.44 -6.34
CA ASP A 31 -4.62 -13.24 -5.76
C ASP A 31 -4.68 -11.94 -4.93
N ILE A 32 -3.84 -10.95 -5.26
CA ILE A 32 -3.76 -9.69 -4.50
C ILE A 32 -5.11 -8.99 -4.41
N VAL A 33 -5.46 -8.53 -3.22
CA VAL A 33 -6.68 -7.76 -2.98
C VAL A 33 -6.38 -6.26 -2.97
N LEU A 34 -7.18 -5.48 -3.71
CA LEU A 34 -7.02 -4.03 -3.83
C LEU A 34 -8.26 -3.28 -3.33
N PRO A 35 -8.07 -2.05 -2.78
CA PRO A 35 -9.19 -1.21 -2.39
C PRO A 35 -9.76 -0.57 -3.67
N THR A 36 -10.95 -0.99 -4.06
CA THR A 36 -11.67 -0.37 -5.17
C THR A 36 -12.51 0.79 -4.66
N GLY A 37 -13.05 1.59 -5.58
CA GLY A 37 -13.98 2.67 -5.23
C GLY A 37 -15.40 2.17 -4.89
N ASP A 38 -15.65 0.87 -4.98
CA ASP A 38 -16.94 0.22 -4.74
C ASP A 38 -16.85 -0.64 -3.46
N ASP A 39 -18.00 -1.02 -2.88
CA ASP A 39 -18.06 -1.91 -1.70
C ASP A 39 -17.50 -3.33 -1.97
N ASP A 40 -17.11 -3.64 -3.21
CA ASP A 40 -16.59 -4.92 -3.66
C ASP A 40 -15.08 -4.83 -3.93
N GLU A 41 -14.30 -5.62 -3.19
CA GLU A 41 -12.84 -5.72 -3.36
C GLU A 41 -12.51 -6.42 -4.68
N ASP A 42 -11.70 -5.78 -5.52
CA ASP A 42 -11.15 -6.39 -6.72
C ASP A 42 -9.93 -7.24 -6.37
N GLN A 43 -9.82 -8.38 -7.05
CA GLN A 43 -8.82 -9.39 -6.76
C GLN A 43 -8.06 -9.83 -8.00
N GLY A 44 -6.74 -9.82 -7.89
CA GLY A 44 -5.82 -10.43 -8.84
C GLY A 44 -4.86 -9.43 -9.51
N LEU A 45 -3.92 -9.99 -10.25
CA LEU A 45 -2.90 -9.21 -10.95
C LEU A 45 -3.43 -8.37 -12.13
N ASP A 46 -4.55 -8.77 -12.74
CA ASP A 46 -5.14 -8.01 -13.86
C ASP A 46 -5.74 -6.69 -13.35
N GLU A 47 -6.52 -6.74 -12.27
CA GLU A 47 -7.03 -5.54 -11.61
C GLU A 47 -5.92 -4.68 -11.00
N LEU A 48 -4.87 -5.27 -10.43
CA LEU A 48 -3.68 -4.50 -10.01
C LEU A 48 -3.06 -3.74 -11.17
N ARG A 49 -2.93 -4.39 -12.32
CA ARG A 49 -2.39 -3.77 -13.53
C ARG A 49 -3.28 -2.65 -14.02
N GLU A 50 -4.59 -2.87 -14.08
CA GLU A 50 -5.55 -1.87 -14.54
C GLU A 50 -5.54 -0.65 -13.62
N TRP A 51 -5.62 -0.88 -12.30
CA TRP A 51 -5.53 0.17 -11.30
C TRP A 51 -4.23 0.97 -11.43
N ALA A 52 -3.07 0.32 -11.49
CA ALA A 52 -1.79 1.01 -11.57
C ALA A 52 -1.64 1.82 -12.86
N THR A 53 -2.28 1.40 -13.95
CA THR A 53 -2.26 2.11 -15.24
C THR A 53 -3.23 3.30 -15.27
N THR A 54 -4.30 3.27 -14.48
CA THR A 54 -5.39 4.25 -14.56
C THR A 54 -5.45 5.22 -13.38
N ALA A 55 -4.97 4.81 -12.20
CA ALA A 55 -5.05 5.59 -10.96
C ALA A 55 -4.29 6.91 -11.04
N GLY A 56 -3.14 6.93 -11.73
CA GLY A 56 -2.29 8.11 -11.85
C GLY A 56 -1.91 8.71 -10.49
N VAL A 57 -1.58 7.85 -9.52
CA VAL A 57 -1.27 8.25 -8.15
C VAL A 57 0.24 8.33 -7.94
N THR A 58 0.68 9.30 -7.13
CA THR A 58 2.04 9.37 -6.62
C THR A 58 2.01 9.35 -5.10
N PHE A 59 2.68 8.36 -4.54
CA PHE A 59 2.76 8.12 -3.11
C PHE A 59 4.06 8.67 -2.53
N ARG A 60 3.96 9.27 -1.34
CA ARG A 60 5.10 9.72 -0.54
C ARG A 60 5.04 9.04 0.82
N PRO A 61 5.66 7.85 0.98
CA PRO A 61 5.64 7.12 2.24
C PRO A 61 6.35 7.93 3.33
N GLY A 62 5.74 7.97 4.52
CA GLY A 62 6.23 8.65 5.71
C GLY A 62 6.58 7.65 6.80
N ARG A 63 5.86 7.70 7.93
CA ARG A 63 6.05 6.76 9.03
C ARG A 63 5.49 5.39 8.66
N MET A 64 6.18 4.34 9.08
CA MET A 64 5.77 2.96 8.82
C MET A 64 5.68 2.19 10.13
N PHE A 65 4.69 1.31 10.23
CA PHE A 65 4.41 0.49 11.40
C PHE A 65 4.31 -0.96 10.93
N VAL A 66 4.96 -1.89 11.61
CA VAL A 66 5.06 -3.28 11.14
C VAL A 66 4.83 -4.27 12.26
N HIS A 67 3.87 -5.17 12.06
CA HIS A 67 3.57 -6.23 13.01
C HIS A 67 3.08 -7.48 12.28
N GLU A 68 3.72 -8.63 12.54
CA GLU A 68 3.29 -9.95 12.04
C GLU A 68 2.96 -10.01 10.53
N GLY A 69 3.75 -9.34 9.68
CA GLY A 69 3.53 -9.30 8.22
C GLY A 69 2.47 -8.30 7.75
N ILE A 70 1.93 -7.47 8.65
CA ILE A 70 1.17 -6.27 8.29
C ILE A 70 2.11 -5.08 8.36
N VAL A 71 2.07 -4.22 7.35
CA VAL A 71 2.79 -2.95 7.30
C VAL A 71 1.78 -1.85 7.06
N VAL A 72 1.63 -0.93 8.01
CA VAL A 72 0.84 0.29 7.84
C VAL A 72 1.79 1.43 7.50
N VAL A 73 1.53 2.13 6.41
CA VAL A 73 2.30 3.29 5.97
C VAL A 73 1.42 4.52 6.12
N GLU A 74 1.85 5.49 6.92
CA GLU A 74 1.31 6.84 6.88
C GLU A 74 1.99 7.58 5.73
N GLU A 75 1.21 8.10 4.79
CA GLU A 75 1.75 8.68 3.57
C GLU A 75 0.97 9.86 3.06
N THR A 76 1.55 10.52 2.06
CA THR A 76 0.88 11.58 1.32
C THR A 76 0.71 11.14 -0.13
N ALA A 77 -0.54 10.93 -0.55
CA ALA A 77 -0.86 10.59 -1.93
C ALA A 77 -1.25 11.83 -2.72
N THR A 78 -0.76 11.91 -3.95
CA THR A 78 -1.18 12.90 -4.95
C THR A 78 -1.84 12.18 -6.10
N TRP A 79 -3.15 12.39 -6.26
CA TRP A 79 -3.95 11.74 -7.30
C TRP A 79 -3.96 12.61 -8.57
N ALA A 80 -3.81 12.03 -9.75
CA ALA A 80 -3.88 12.77 -11.02
C ALA A 80 -5.21 13.50 -11.23
N ALA A 81 -6.30 13.02 -10.61
CA ALA A 81 -7.60 13.68 -10.63
C ALA A 81 -7.62 15.00 -9.83
N ASP A 82 -6.72 15.16 -8.85
CA ASP A 82 -6.67 16.30 -7.93
C ASP A 82 -5.22 16.65 -7.53
N PRO A 83 -4.35 17.01 -8.50
CA PRO A 83 -2.92 17.13 -8.29
C PRO A 83 -2.51 18.32 -7.40
N GLU A 84 -3.40 19.27 -7.19
CA GLU A 84 -3.16 20.47 -6.36
C GLU A 84 -3.43 20.22 -4.87
N HIS A 85 -4.09 19.11 -4.52
CA HIS A 85 -4.50 18.79 -3.16
C HIS A 85 -3.98 17.40 -2.74
N PRO A 86 -2.69 17.30 -2.40
CA PRO A 86 -2.15 16.07 -1.81
C PRO A 86 -2.90 15.74 -0.52
N ARG A 87 -3.23 14.47 -0.33
CA ARG A 87 -3.97 14.00 0.84
C ARG A 87 -3.06 13.17 1.72
N SER A 88 -3.13 13.43 3.02
CA SER A 88 -2.56 12.52 4.01
C SER A 88 -3.53 11.35 4.19
N GLU A 89 -3.02 10.14 4.01
CA GLU A 89 -3.77 8.90 4.12
C GLU A 89 -2.88 7.84 4.78
N ALA A 90 -3.45 6.70 5.12
CA ALA A 90 -2.70 5.55 5.59
C ALA A 90 -3.05 4.31 4.76
N ILE A 91 -2.05 3.54 4.37
CA ILE A 91 -2.25 2.32 3.61
C ILE A 91 -1.74 1.12 4.41
N ALA A 92 -2.61 0.14 4.60
CA ALA A 92 -2.30 -1.12 5.24
C ALA A 92 -1.99 -2.19 4.18
N PHE A 93 -0.77 -2.70 4.23
CA PHE A 93 -0.28 -3.78 3.39
C PHE A 93 -0.19 -5.07 4.20
N ARG A 94 -0.61 -6.18 3.60
CA ARG A 94 -0.27 -7.52 4.08
C ARG A 94 0.83 -8.08 3.20
N VAL A 95 1.93 -8.50 3.80
CA VAL A 95 3.08 -9.11 3.12
C VAL A 95 3.25 -10.55 3.59
N VAL A 96 3.36 -11.47 2.64
CA VAL A 96 3.62 -12.89 2.90
C VAL A 96 4.70 -13.38 1.94
N GLY A 97 5.84 -13.80 2.48
CA GLY A 97 6.94 -14.34 1.67
C GLY A 97 7.44 -13.36 0.61
N ASP A 98 7.70 -12.11 0.99
CA ASP A 98 8.15 -10.99 0.14
C ASP A 98 7.16 -10.55 -0.96
N HIS A 99 5.90 -11.01 -0.91
CA HIS A 99 4.83 -10.58 -1.81
C HIS A 99 3.73 -9.84 -1.05
N VAL A 100 3.21 -8.77 -1.64
CA VAL A 100 2.01 -8.07 -1.17
C VAL A 100 0.79 -8.89 -1.55
N VAL A 101 -0.01 -9.29 -0.55
CA VAL A 101 -1.24 -10.09 -0.76
C VAL A 101 -2.50 -9.25 -0.63
N SER A 102 -2.46 -8.12 0.08
CA SER A 102 -3.59 -7.21 0.16
C SER A 102 -3.14 -5.79 0.46
N VAL A 103 -3.89 -4.82 -0.07
CA VAL A 103 -3.69 -3.39 0.14
C VAL A 103 -5.03 -2.78 0.55
N TYR A 104 -5.05 -2.03 1.64
CA TYR A 104 -6.23 -1.32 2.10
C TYR A 104 -5.88 0.13 2.39
N ARG A 105 -6.61 1.05 1.76
CA ARG A 105 -6.44 2.49 2.01
C ARG A 105 -7.42 2.95 3.08
N HIS A 106 -6.92 3.80 3.98
CA HIS A 106 -7.68 4.45 5.03
C HIS A 106 -7.46 5.96 4.96
N ASP A 107 -8.50 6.74 5.24
CA ASP A 107 -8.40 8.21 5.28
C ASP A 107 -7.47 8.70 6.40
N THR A 108 -7.33 7.91 7.48
CA THR A 108 -6.47 8.26 8.62
C THR A 108 -5.65 7.08 9.15
N LEU A 109 -4.53 7.40 9.82
CA LEU A 109 -3.69 6.41 10.50
C LEU A 109 -4.43 5.69 11.64
N GLU A 110 -5.34 6.38 12.33
CA GLU A 110 -6.14 5.81 13.42
C GLU A 110 -7.05 4.69 12.89
N GLU A 111 -7.73 4.92 11.76
CA GLU A 111 -8.57 3.90 11.12
C GLU A 111 -7.76 2.69 10.66
N ALA A 112 -6.55 2.91 10.12
CA ALA A 112 -5.65 1.82 9.74
C ALA A 112 -5.23 0.98 10.97
N PHE A 113 -4.95 1.62 12.11
CA PHE A 113 -4.65 0.93 13.36
C PHE A 113 -5.83 0.14 13.89
N GLU A 114 -7.04 0.67 13.84
CA GLU A 114 -8.24 -0.05 14.24
C GLU A 114 -8.48 -1.29 13.37
N ALA A 115 -8.30 -1.17 12.04
CA ALA A 115 -8.49 -2.26 11.09
C ALA A 115 -7.42 -3.37 11.24
N THR A 116 -6.17 -2.99 11.52
CA THR A 116 -5.03 -3.93 11.54
C THR A 116 -4.62 -4.39 12.94
N ARG A 117 -5.16 -3.76 13.99
CA ARG A 117 -4.74 -3.89 15.40
C ARG A 117 -3.29 -3.47 15.69
N LEU A 118 -2.67 -2.70 14.79
CA LEU A 118 -1.37 -2.07 15.07
C LEU A 118 -1.54 -0.85 15.98
N ASN A 119 -0.43 -0.37 16.53
CA ASN A 119 -0.38 0.84 17.33
C ASN A 119 0.99 1.54 17.20
N GLU A 120 1.17 2.66 17.89
CA GLU A 120 2.42 3.42 17.86
C GLU A 120 3.66 2.63 18.33
N GLY A 121 3.50 1.59 19.13
CA GLY A 121 4.58 0.70 19.56
C GLY A 121 5.15 -0.19 18.45
N ASP A 122 4.43 -0.32 17.33
CA ASP A 122 4.86 -1.08 16.15
C ASP A 122 5.65 -0.21 15.15
N LEU A 123 6.00 1.03 15.54
CA LEU A 123 6.78 1.94 14.72
C LEU A 123 8.09 1.30 14.26
N TYR A 124 8.31 1.30 12.95
CA TYR A 124 9.57 0.93 12.36
C TYR A 124 10.55 2.12 12.43
N GLU A 125 11.57 2.00 13.28
CA GLU A 125 12.72 2.90 13.30
C GLU A 125 13.79 2.35 12.34
N GLY A 126 13.76 2.82 11.09
CA GLY A 126 14.71 2.48 10.03
C GLY A 126 15.95 3.37 10.00
#